data_AF-A0AA49JMG5-F1
#
_entry.id   AF-A0AA49JMG5-F1
#
_cell.length_a   1.000
_cell.length_b   1.000
_cell.length_c   1.000
_cell.angle_alpha   90.00
_cell.angle_beta   90.00
_cell.angle_gamma   90.00
#
_symmetry.space_group_name_H-M   'P 1'
#
loop_
_entity.id
_entity.type
_entity.pdbx_description
1 polymer ?
#
loop_
_entity_poly.entity_id
_entity_poly.type
_entity_poly.pdbx_seq_one_letter_code
_entity_poly.pdbx_strand_id
1 'polypeptide(L)'
;MAIDAVELAKKIENEDEKTYIIGTLIGISDKFLTEEYKNKLKGAIRMTKIAEMLIQEGKAEGKAEGKAELIIKQLKKRFNKIPELYVKRMYELNVDKLEKIGENIFDIKKIEDLDKYFNDN
;
A
#
# COMPACT_ATOMS: atom_id res chain seq x y z
N MET A 1 5.02 25.35 16.28
CA MET A 1 5.43 25.79 14.93
C MET A 1 4.93 24.88 13.82
N ALA A 2 5.45 23.65 13.65
CA ALA A 2 5.01 22.77 12.54
C ALA A 2 3.52 22.37 12.64
N ILE A 3 3.03 22.10 13.85
CA ILE A 3 1.61 21.79 14.10
C ILE A 3 0.73 23.01 13.80
N ASP A 4 1.13 24.20 14.26
CA ASP A 4 0.39 25.45 13.99
C ASP A 4 0.33 25.75 12.50
N ALA A 5 1.40 25.47 11.75
CA ALA A 5 1.43 25.60 10.30
C ALA A 5 0.42 24.67 9.62
N VAL A 6 0.27 23.43 10.12
CA VAL A 6 -0.77 22.50 9.64
C VAL A 6 -2.17 23.03 9.96
N GLU A 7 -2.40 23.53 11.18
CA GLU A 7 -3.70 24.10 11.57
C GLU A 7 -4.07 25.34 10.75
N LEU A 8 -3.10 26.16 10.38
CA LEU A 8 -3.31 27.28 9.46
C LEU A 8 -3.63 26.80 8.04
N ALA A 9 -2.86 25.84 7.53
CA ALA A 9 -3.07 25.28 6.19
C ALA A 9 -4.47 24.65 6.03
N LYS A 10 -5.01 24.01 7.08
CA LYS A 10 -6.38 23.45 7.07
C LYS A 10 -7.47 24.50 6.84
N LYS A 11 -7.23 25.78 7.17
CA LYS A 11 -8.19 26.88 7.03
C LYS A 11 -8.25 27.45 5.61
N ILE A 12 -7.37 27.02 4.71
CA ILE A 12 -7.36 27.45 3.31
C ILE A 12 -8.64 26.93 2.64
N GLU A 13 -9.35 27.79 1.90
CA GLU A 13 -10.59 27.39 1.21
C GLU A 13 -10.30 26.57 -0.06
N ASN A 14 -9.25 26.94 -0.80
CA ASN A 14 -8.83 26.22 -1.99
C ASN A 14 -8.19 24.88 -1.61
N GLU A 15 -8.82 23.78 -2.04
CA GLU A 15 -8.38 22.42 -1.70
C GLU A 15 -7.04 22.03 -2.34
N ASP A 16 -6.74 22.53 -3.53
CA ASP A 16 -5.48 22.22 -4.22
C ASP A 16 -4.31 22.93 -3.53
N GLU A 17 -4.47 24.21 -3.19
CA GLU A 17 -3.47 24.98 -2.42
C GLU A 17 -3.28 24.39 -1.01
N LYS A 18 -4.37 24.01 -0.34
CA LYS A 18 -4.34 23.31 0.95
C LYS A 18 -3.53 22.03 0.84
N THR A 19 -3.82 21.19 -0.15
CA THR A 19 -3.14 19.91 -0.37
C THR A 19 -1.65 20.13 -0.63
N TYR A 20 -1.32 21.10 -1.48
CA TYR A 20 0.06 21.46 -1.80
C TYR A 20 0.86 21.92 -0.57
N ILE A 21 0.28 22.80 0.26
CA ILE A 21 0.92 23.31 1.47
C ILE A 21 1.09 22.19 2.51
N ILE A 22 0.06 21.38 2.76
CA ILE A 22 0.18 20.24 3.68
C ILE A 22 1.25 19.26 3.19
N GLY A 23 1.29 18.95 1.90
CA GLY A 23 2.32 18.09 1.30
C GLY A 23 3.72 18.66 1.49
N THR A 24 3.90 19.97 1.30
CA THR A 24 5.17 20.66 1.54
C THR A 24 5.58 20.58 3.01
N LEU A 25 4.65 20.79 3.94
CA LEU A 25 4.89 20.68 5.38
C LEU A 25 5.31 19.26 5.77
N ILE A 26 4.69 18.23 5.19
CA ILE A 26 5.07 16.83 5.39
C ILE A 26 6.50 16.59 4.88
N GLY A 27 6.81 17.00 3.65
CA GLY A 27 8.13 16.78 3.05
C GLY A 27 9.27 17.48 3.79
N ILE A 28 9.06 18.73 4.22
CA ILE A 28 10.02 19.44 5.07
C ILE A 28 10.15 18.74 6.43
N SER A 29 9.02 18.34 7.01
CA SER A 29 9.02 17.73 8.34
C SER A 29 9.73 16.38 8.37
N ASP A 30 9.60 15.57 7.32
CA ASP A 30 10.30 14.29 7.22
C ASP A 30 11.83 14.45 7.20
N LYS A 31 12.30 15.48 6.49
CA LYS A 31 13.74 15.77 6.32
C LYS A 31 14.39 16.39 7.55
N PHE A 32 13.65 17.18 8.34
CA PHE A 32 14.24 18.06 9.35
C PHE A 32 13.76 17.82 10.79
N LEU A 33 12.70 17.05 11.03
CA LEU A 33 12.16 16.83 12.37
C LEU A 33 12.51 15.43 12.93
N THR A 34 12.53 15.33 14.26
CA THR A 34 12.72 14.06 14.96
C THR A 34 11.46 13.20 14.89
N GLU A 35 11.60 11.88 15.06
CA GLU A 35 10.48 10.93 15.04
C GLU A 35 9.38 11.26 16.06
N GLU A 36 9.73 11.78 17.23
CA GLU A 36 8.75 12.23 18.23
C GLU A 36 7.86 13.37 17.69
N TYR A 37 8.47 14.33 16.98
CA TYR A 37 7.74 15.43 16.36
C TYR A 37 6.95 14.98 15.13
N LYS A 38 7.48 14.05 14.33
CA LYS A 38 6.74 13.44 13.21
C LYS A 38 5.48 12.74 13.69
N ASN A 39 5.53 12.04 14.83
CA ASN A 39 4.34 11.41 15.43
C ASN A 39 3.27 12.42 15.86
N LYS A 40 3.68 13.55 16.44
CA LYS A 40 2.76 14.65 16.77
C LYS A 40 2.15 15.27 15.51
N LEU A 41 2.97 15.51 14.48
CA LEU A 41 2.52 16.02 13.18
C LEU A 41 1.55 15.06 12.49
N LYS A 42 1.82 13.76 12.53
CA LYS A 42 0.95 12.70 12.00
C LYS A 42 -0.46 12.80 12.58
N GLY A 43 -0.58 13.07 13.88
CA GLY A 43 -1.87 13.33 14.53
C GLY A 43 -2.60 14.53 13.93
N ALA A 44 -1.88 15.64 13.75
CA ALA A 44 -2.44 16.88 13.20
C ALA A 44 -2.89 16.73 11.74
N ILE A 45 -2.13 16.03 10.89
CA ILE A 45 -2.45 15.88 9.45
C ILE A 45 -3.44 14.75 9.16
N ARG A 46 -3.80 13.90 10.14
CA ARG A 46 -4.55 12.66 9.91
C ARG A 46 -5.91 12.85 9.21
N MET A 47 -6.55 14.00 9.40
CA MET A 47 -7.86 14.35 8.81
C MET A 47 -7.73 15.15 7.51
N THR A 48 -6.54 15.19 6.91
CA THR A 48 -6.33 15.89 5.63
C THR A 48 -6.49 14.92 4.47
N LYS A 49 -6.93 15.42 3.31
CA LYS A 49 -7.12 14.62 2.09
C LYS A 49 -5.88 13.83 1.68
N ILE A 50 -4.69 14.45 1.77
CA ILE A 50 -3.42 13.77 1.47
C ILE A 50 -3.15 12.61 2.43
N ALA A 51 -3.43 12.76 3.73
CA ALA A 51 -3.26 11.67 4.69
C ALA A 51 -4.26 10.54 4.44
N GLU A 52 -5.50 10.86 4.06
CA GLU A 52 -6.49 9.87 3.67
C GLU A 52 -6.03 9.06 2.45
N MET A 53 -5.53 9.74 1.40
CA MET A 53 -4.99 9.09 0.21
C MET A 53 -3.86 8.11 0.56
N LEU A 54 -2.86 8.56 1.33
CA LEU A 54 -1.74 7.71 1.77
C LEU A 54 -2.20 6.51 2.61
N ILE A 55 -3.21 6.70 3.47
CA ILE A 55 -3.78 5.59 4.26
C ILE A 55 -4.50 4.58 3.37
N GLN A 56 -5.23 5.04 2.35
CA GLN A 56 -5.93 4.14 1.43
C GLN A 56 -4.94 3.37 0.55
N GLU A 57 -3.89 4.03 0.04
CA GLU A 57 -2.80 3.37 -0.68
C GLU A 57 -2.13 2.31 0.19
N GLY A 58 -1.71 2.65 1.42
CA GLY A 58 -1.09 1.68 2.32
C GLY A 58 -2.02 0.52 2.73
N LYS A 59 -3.34 0.74 2.82
CA LYS A 59 -4.32 -0.35 3.03
C LYS A 59 -4.43 -1.25 1.81
N ALA A 60 -4.42 -0.69 0.60
CA ALA A 60 -4.49 -1.45 -0.64
C ALA A 60 -3.22 -2.29 -0.83
N GLU A 61 -2.05 -1.70 -0.61
CA GLU A 61 -0.75 -2.39 -0.62
C GLU A 61 -0.71 -3.51 0.43
N GLY A 62 -1.05 -3.20 1.69
CA GLY A 62 -1.08 -4.22 2.75
C GLY A 62 -2.07 -5.36 2.47
N LYS A 63 -3.22 -5.07 1.84
CA LYS A 63 -4.17 -6.11 1.40
C LYS A 63 -3.56 -6.97 0.28
N ALA A 64 -2.86 -6.38 -0.68
CA ALA A 64 -2.21 -7.11 -1.76
C ALA A 64 -1.05 -7.99 -1.23
N GLU A 65 -0.15 -7.42 -0.44
CA GLU A 65 0.99 -8.13 0.16
C GLU A 65 0.52 -9.32 1.00
N GLY A 66 -0.45 -9.10 1.89
CA GLY A 66 -0.98 -10.18 2.75
C GLY A 66 -1.63 -11.30 1.96
N LYS A 67 -2.34 -11.00 0.86
CA LYS A 67 -2.93 -12.00 -0.02
C LYS A 67 -1.87 -12.79 -0.79
N ALA A 68 -0.90 -12.09 -1.39
CA ALA A 68 0.22 -12.70 -2.08
C ALA A 68 0.98 -13.65 -1.13
N GLU A 69 1.34 -13.19 0.07
CA GLU A 69 2.06 -13.98 1.06
C GLU A 69 1.28 -15.26 1.45
N LEU A 70 -0.02 -15.14 1.71
CA LEU A 70 -0.86 -16.28 2.04
C LEU A 70 -0.93 -17.29 0.89
N ILE A 71 -1.17 -16.83 -0.34
CA ILE A 71 -1.21 -17.68 -1.53
C ILE A 71 0.12 -18.41 -1.72
N ILE A 72 1.25 -17.69 -1.61
CA ILE A 72 2.59 -18.28 -1.71
C ILE A 72 2.79 -19.37 -0.65
N LYS A 73 2.39 -19.13 0.60
CA LYS A 73 2.48 -20.15 1.68
C LYS A 73 1.66 -21.39 1.35
N GLN A 74 0.44 -21.24 0.85
CA GLN A 74 -0.43 -22.35 0.46
C GLN A 74 0.16 -23.16 -0.70
N LEU A 75 0.65 -22.47 -1.73
CA LEU A 75 1.29 -23.11 -2.87
C LEU A 75 2.59 -23.83 -2.48
N LYS A 76 3.39 -23.24 -1.57
CA LYS A 76 4.63 -23.88 -1.07
C LYS A 76 4.31 -25.17 -0.32
N LYS A 77 3.23 -25.18 0.47
CA LYS A 77 2.75 -26.37 1.16
C LYS A 77 2.29 -27.48 0.21
N ARG A 78 1.70 -27.12 -0.94
CA ARG A 78 1.21 -28.08 -1.95
C ARG A 78 2.33 -28.62 -2.84
N PHE A 79 3.23 -27.76 -3.31
CA PHE A 79 4.21 -28.10 -4.36
C PHE A 79 5.64 -28.25 -3.85
N ASN A 80 5.89 -28.03 -2.56
CA ASN A 80 7.18 -28.10 -1.85
C ASN A 80 8.21 -27.04 -2.29
N LYS A 81 8.34 -26.77 -3.59
CA LYS A 81 9.17 -25.69 -4.16
C LYS A 81 8.35 -24.88 -5.16
N ILE A 82 8.50 -23.56 -5.10
CA ILE A 82 7.98 -22.62 -6.10
C ILE A 82 9.19 -21.87 -6.67
N PRO A 83 9.33 -21.75 -7.98
CA PRO A 83 10.38 -20.92 -8.57
C PRO A 83 10.24 -19.46 -8.13
N GLU A 84 11.36 -18.80 -7.84
CA GLU A 84 11.39 -17.43 -7.33
C GLU A 84 10.68 -16.41 -8.23
N LEU A 85 10.72 -16.64 -9.56
CA LEU A 85 9.99 -15.83 -10.54
C LEU A 85 8.49 -15.76 -10.24
N TYR A 86 7.86 -16.88 -9.86
CA TYR A 86 6.42 -16.92 -9.54
C TYR A 86 6.12 -16.19 -8.23
N VAL A 87 7.02 -16.30 -7.25
CA VAL A 87 6.92 -15.57 -5.98
C VAL A 87 6.96 -14.07 -6.24
N LYS A 88 7.92 -13.61 -7.04
CA LYS A 88 8.06 -12.19 -7.39
C LYS A 88 6.84 -11.67 -8.14
N ARG A 89 6.40 -12.38 -9.20
CA ARG A 89 5.21 -12.00 -9.97
C ARG A 89 3.96 -11.91 -9.09
N MET A 90 3.82 -12.79 -8.09
CA MET A 90 2.68 -12.76 -7.15
C MET A 90 2.63 -11.46 -6.35
N TYR A 91 3.76 -10.94 -5.86
CA TYR A 91 3.80 -9.67 -5.12
C TYR A 91 3.58 -8.44 -6.02
N GLU A 92 3.73 -8.58 -7.34
CA GLU A 92 3.46 -7.53 -8.31
C GLU A 92 1.97 -7.52 -8.78
N LEU A 93 1.17 -8.49 -8.34
CA LEU A 93 -0.24 -8.58 -8.71
C LEU A 93 -1.11 -7.61 -7.90
N ASN A 94 -2.11 -7.05 -8.59
CA ASN A 94 -3.18 -6.32 -7.92
C ASN A 94 -4.09 -7.27 -7.11
N VAL A 95 -4.88 -6.69 -6.22
CA VAL A 95 -5.79 -7.41 -5.32
C VAL A 95 -6.76 -8.33 -6.07
N ASP A 96 -7.29 -7.89 -7.21
CA ASP A 96 -8.31 -8.65 -7.97
C ASP A 96 -7.73 -9.93 -8.56
N LYS A 97 -6.52 -9.88 -9.11
CA LYS A 97 -5.82 -11.08 -9.62
C LYS A 97 -5.47 -12.02 -8.49
N LEU A 98 -5.02 -11.49 -7.34
CA LEU A 98 -4.76 -12.30 -6.15
C LEU A 98 -6.03 -12.97 -5.62
N GLU A 99 -7.17 -12.27 -5.63
CA GLU A 99 -8.48 -12.85 -5.28
C GLU A 99 -8.84 -14.02 -6.20
N LYS A 100 -8.71 -13.85 -7.52
CA LYS A 100 -8.94 -14.93 -8.48
C LYS A 100 -8.03 -16.14 -8.24
N ILE A 101 -6.75 -15.93 -7.94
CA ILE A 101 -5.83 -17.04 -7.62
C ILE A 101 -6.28 -17.73 -6.33
N GLY A 102 -6.67 -16.96 -5.31
CA GLY A 102 -7.17 -17.49 -4.05
C GLY A 102 -8.45 -18.33 -4.20
N GLU A 103 -9.40 -17.88 -5.01
CA GLU A 103 -10.64 -18.61 -5.31
C GLU A 103 -10.37 -19.94 -6.02
N ASN A 104 -9.43 -19.93 -6.96
CA ASN A 104 -9.07 -21.10 -7.77
C ASN A 104 -7.90 -21.89 -7.19
N ILE A 105 -7.51 -21.65 -5.93
CA ILE A 105 -6.29 -22.21 -5.33
C ILE A 105 -6.28 -23.75 -5.33
N PHE A 106 -7.45 -24.36 -5.21
CA PHE A 106 -7.62 -25.81 -5.19
C PHE A 106 -7.55 -26.41 -6.61
N ASP A 107 -7.90 -25.64 -7.63
CA ASP A 107 -7.88 -26.06 -9.04
C ASP A 107 -6.49 -26.00 -9.69
N ILE A 108 -5.53 -25.31 -9.06
CA ILE A 108 -4.13 -25.25 -9.50
C ILE A 108 -3.48 -26.62 -9.29
N LYS A 109 -3.23 -27.38 -10.36
CA LYS A 109 -2.65 -28.73 -10.32
C LYS A 109 -1.14 -28.72 -10.44
N LYS A 110 -0.56 -27.69 -11.04
CA LYS A 110 0.88 -27.45 -11.18
C LYS A 110 1.17 -25.95 -11.17
N ILE A 111 2.43 -25.57 -10.94
CA ILE A 111 2.82 -24.16 -10.79
C ILE A 111 2.53 -23.35 -12.05
N GLU A 112 2.70 -23.95 -13.23
CA GLU A 112 2.45 -23.32 -14.53
C GLU A 112 0.98 -22.94 -14.75
N ASP A 113 0.03 -23.52 -13.99
CA ASP A 113 -1.37 -23.11 -14.05
C ASP A 113 -1.58 -21.67 -13.54
N LEU A 114 -0.57 -21.08 -12.87
CA LEU A 114 -0.56 -19.68 -12.45
C LEU A 114 -0.31 -18.71 -13.61
N ASP A 115 0.29 -19.17 -14.71
CA ASP A 115 0.70 -18.30 -15.83
C ASP A 115 -0.48 -17.52 -16.42
N LYS A 116 -1.68 -18.12 -16.41
CA LYS A 116 -2.90 -17.47 -16.88
C LYS A 116 -3.28 -16.21 -16.07
N TYR A 117 -2.87 -16.10 -14.81
CA TYR A 117 -3.17 -14.93 -13.98
C TYR A 117 -2.14 -13.80 -14.14
N PHE A 118 -0.95 -14.12 -14.66
CA PHE A 118 0.11 -13.14 -14.81
C PHE A 118 0.13 -12.45 -16.18
N ASN A 119 -0.60 -12.98 -17.18
CA ASN A 119 -0.51 -12.55 -18.57
C ASN A 119 -1.73 -11.74 -19.06
N ASP A 120 -2.77 -11.57 -18.24
CA ASP A 120 -3.92 -10.73 -18.60
C ASP A 120 -3.66 -9.27 -18.17
N ASN A 121 -3.28 -8.40 -19.11
CA ASN A 121 -3.31 -6.94 -18.88
C ASN A 121 -4.73 -6.42 -18.95
#